data_AF-A0A8T9SAV5-F1
#
_entry.id   AF-A0A8T9SAV5-F1
#
_cell.length_a   1.000
_cell.length_b   1.000
_cell.length_c   1.000
_cell.angle_alpha   90.00
_cell.angle_beta   90.00
_cell.angle_gamma   90.00
#
_symmetry.space_group_name_H-M   'P 1'
#
loop_
_entity.id
_entity.type
_entity.pdbx_description
1 polymer ?
#
loop_
_entity_poly.entity_id
_entity_poly.type
_entity_poly.pdbx_seq_one_letter_code
_entity_poly.pdbx_strand_id
1 'polypeptide(L)'
;MQNFTLKATLFFAFLLSASLSKAQTTITTVGIIGSATPRTATNTTGWDASTPMTRTVAGGNDWTITLQLTAATGSNEVKFRANDAWTINWGAAAFPSGTGVQDGPNIVIPTAGRYLVRFNSQTGAYSFSIVTAAKTSNDFVLRMALAPNPASGNVSVVYDLAKAATATVKVLNLVGQTVRQLAPVQQSVGSQHQELALQGLAAGIYLVQLQTADQVQTTRLVVE
;
A
#
# COMPACT_ATOMS: atom_id res chain seq x y z
N MET A 1 -58.96 -25.38 72.93
CA MET A 1 -58.38 -24.10 72.48
C MET A 1 -56.87 -24.21 72.54
N GLN A 2 -56.19 -24.27 71.40
CA GLN A 2 -54.81 -23.78 71.27
C GLN A 2 -54.49 -23.66 69.77
N ASN A 3 -54.37 -22.40 69.33
CA ASN A 3 -53.90 -22.02 68.01
C ASN A 3 -52.37 -22.17 67.99
N PHE A 4 -51.81 -22.79 66.94
CA PHE A 4 -50.40 -22.68 66.62
C PHE A 4 -50.21 -22.07 65.23
N THR A 5 -49.61 -20.89 65.24
CA THR A 5 -49.31 -20.01 64.11
C THR A 5 -48.11 -20.53 63.32
N LEU A 6 -48.20 -20.54 61.98
CA LEU A 6 -47.08 -20.82 61.09
C LEU A 6 -45.96 -19.77 61.24
N LYS A 7 -44.71 -20.23 61.28
CA LYS A 7 -43.55 -19.42 60.91
C LYS A 7 -42.94 -20.00 59.63
N ALA A 8 -43.21 -19.34 58.51
CA ALA A 8 -42.53 -19.62 57.24
C ALA A 8 -41.14 -18.94 57.28
N THR A 9 -40.08 -19.74 57.28
CA THR A 9 -38.71 -19.22 57.16
C THR A 9 -38.38 -19.06 55.67
N LEU A 10 -38.32 -17.81 55.22
CA LEU A 10 -37.87 -17.43 53.87
C LEU A 10 -36.33 -17.50 53.84
N PHE A 11 -35.75 -18.41 53.04
CA PHE A 11 -34.32 -18.39 52.72
C PHE A 11 -34.10 -17.55 51.46
N PHE A 12 -33.60 -16.33 51.60
CA PHE A 12 -33.16 -15.50 50.49
C PHE A 12 -31.67 -15.78 50.24
N ALA A 13 -31.35 -16.66 49.29
CA ALA A 13 -29.96 -16.89 48.88
C ALA A 13 -29.57 -15.83 47.85
N PHE A 14 -28.90 -14.76 48.31
CA PHE A 14 -28.28 -13.76 47.45
C PHE A 14 -26.96 -14.34 46.93
N LEU A 15 -26.97 -14.95 45.73
CA LEU A 15 -25.75 -15.35 45.03
C LEU A 15 -25.05 -14.09 44.50
N LEU A 16 -24.11 -13.56 45.29
CA LEU A 16 -23.17 -12.53 44.84
C LEU A 16 -22.16 -13.19 43.90
N SER A 17 -22.43 -13.21 42.60
CA SER A 17 -21.44 -13.60 41.60
C SER A 17 -20.37 -12.51 41.51
N ALA A 18 -19.30 -12.64 42.29
CA ALA A 18 -18.10 -11.85 42.11
C ALA A 18 -17.42 -12.30 40.81
N SER A 19 -17.72 -11.63 39.69
CA SER A 19 -16.92 -11.77 38.48
C SER A 19 -15.57 -11.10 38.74
N LEU A 20 -14.52 -11.90 38.93
CA LEU A 20 -13.17 -11.39 38.96
C LEU A 20 -12.82 -10.91 37.55
N SER A 21 -12.92 -9.61 37.29
CA SER A 21 -12.39 -9.04 36.05
C SER A 21 -10.86 -9.20 36.11
N LYS A 22 -10.30 -10.11 35.31
CA LYS A 22 -8.85 -10.06 35.05
C LYS A 22 -8.56 -8.65 34.54
N ALA A 23 -7.60 -7.95 35.15
CA ALA A 23 -7.13 -6.68 34.62
C ALA A 23 -6.72 -6.92 33.17
N GLN A 24 -7.44 -6.31 32.23
CA GLN A 24 -7.17 -6.48 30.81
C GLN A 24 -5.82 -5.83 30.53
N THR A 25 -4.84 -6.62 30.11
CA THR A 25 -3.52 -6.11 29.76
C THR A 25 -3.68 -5.06 28.66
N THR A 26 -3.26 -3.83 28.96
CA THR A 26 -3.31 -2.74 28.00
C THR A 26 -2.39 -3.03 26.83
N ILE A 27 -2.92 -2.95 25.61
CA ILE A 27 -2.14 -3.04 24.38
C ILE A 27 -1.53 -1.66 24.12
N THR A 28 -0.22 -1.52 24.35
CA THR A 28 0.53 -0.28 24.09
C THR A 28 1.23 -0.34 22.74
N THR A 29 1.73 -1.51 22.34
CA THR A 29 2.33 -1.76 21.02
C THR A 29 1.74 -3.01 20.37
N VAL A 30 1.76 -3.05 19.04
CA VAL A 30 1.57 -4.27 18.24
C VAL A 30 2.70 -4.36 17.23
N GLY A 31 3.24 -5.56 17.05
CA GLY A 31 4.19 -5.85 16.00
C GLY A 31 3.75 -7.05 15.16
N ILE A 32 4.26 -7.09 13.94
CA ILE A 32 4.23 -8.30 13.10
C ILE A 32 5.52 -9.08 13.33
N ILE A 33 5.42 -10.39 13.51
CA ILE A 33 6.55 -11.27 13.81
C ILE A 33 6.41 -12.54 13.00
N GLY A 34 7.53 -13.15 12.61
CA GLY A 34 7.56 -14.48 12.02
C GLY A 34 8.67 -14.66 11.00
N SER A 35 8.85 -15.90 10.53
CA SER A 35 9.92 -16.27 9.61
C SER A 35 9.92 -15.48 8.29
N ALA A 36 8.78 -14.93 7.87
CA ALA A 36 8.66 -14.07 6.69
C ALA A 36 9.09 -12.61 6.92
N THR A 37 9.28 -12.17 8.17
CA THR A 37 9.66 -10.78 8.49
C THR A 37 11.14 -10.52 8.23
N PRO A 38 11.56 -9.26 7.94
CA PRO A 38 12.96 -8.92 7.75
C PRO A 38 13.82 -9.34 8.94
N ARG A 39 14.95 -9.98 8.64
CA ARG A 39 15.93 -10.35 9.66
C ARG A 39 16.74 -9.12 10.07
N THR A 40 17.00 -9.02 11.36
CA THR A 40 17.83 -7.95 11.96
C THR A 40 18.82 -8.58 12.93
N ALA A 41 19.74 -7.79 13.47
CA ALA A 41 20.66 -8.26 14.52
C ALA A 41 19.92 -8.80 15.76
N THR A 42 18.69 -8.37 16.00
CA THR A 42 17.85 -8.79 17.13
C THR A 42 16.70 -9.72 16.72
N ASN A 43 16.53 -9.98 15.42
CA ASN A 43 15.53 -10.89 14.87
C ASN A 43 16.19 -11.84 13.85
N THR A 44 16.86 -12.86 14.36
CA THR A 44 17.66 -13.80 13.57
C THR A 44 16.83 -14.96 13.04
N THR A 45 15.80 -15.40 13.78
CA THR A 45 14.88 -16.51 13.42
C THR A 45 13.57 -16.03 12.79
N GLY A 46 13.29 -14.73 12.83
CA GLY A 46 11.98 -14.17 12.49
C GLY A 46 11.02 -14.18 13.69
N TRP A 47 11.32 -14.95 14.74
CA TRP A 47 10.47 -15.14 15.93
C TRP A 47 11.07 -14.55 17.22
N ASP A 48 12.27 -13.94 17.13
CA ASP A 48 12.97 -13.42 18.32
C ASP A 48 12.41 -12.05 18.73
N ALA A 49 12.12 -11.19 17.76
CA ALA A 49 11.62 -9.83 17.99
C ALA A 49 10.53 -9.43 17.00
N SER A 50 9.56 -8.65 17.45
CA SER A 50 8.49 -8.15 16.58
C SER A 50 9.02 -6.99 15.73
N THR A 51 8.56 -6.89 14.49
CA THR A 51 8.66 -5.67 13.69
C THR A 51 7.51 -4.74 14.10
N PRO A 52 7.78 -3.56 14.69
CA PRO A 52 6.74 -2.71 15.26
C PRO A 52 5.80 -2.14 14.19
N MET A 53 4.50 -2.21 14.43
CA MET A 53 3.47 -1.56 13.61
C MET A 53 3.14 -0.16 14.16
N THR A 54 2.67 0.73 13.29
CA THR A 54 2.23 2.08 13.66
C THR A 54 0.74 2.08 13.96
N ARG A 55 0.35 2.59 15.13
CA ARG A 55 -1.07 2.85 15.44
C ARG A 55 -1.56 4.03 14.61
N THR A 56 -2.70 3.89 13.93
CA THR A 56 -3.22 4.94 13.02
C THR A 56 -3.77 6.15 13.77
N VAL A 57 -4.34 5.94 14.95
CA VAL A 57 -4.88 6.97 15.85
C VAL A 57 -4.47 6.66 17.28
N ALA A 58 -4.03 7.66 18.05
CA ALA A 58 -3.67 7.47 19.45
C ALA A 58 -4.86 6.89 20.25
N GLY A 59 -4.62 5.81 21.00
CA GLY A 59 -5.67 5.09 21.75
C GLY A 59 -6.61 4.22 20.89
N GLY A 60 -6.53 4.29 19.56
CA GLY A 60 -7.31 3.44 18.65
C GLY A 60 -6.79 2.01 18.55
N ASN A 61 -7.55 1.14 17.89
CA ASN A 61 -7.21 -0.29 17.76
C ASN A 61 -6.63 -0.67 16.40
N ASP A 62 -6.49 0.29 15.48
CA ASP A 62 -6.01 0.06 14.12
C ASP A 62 -4.49 0.27 14.01
N TRP A 63 -3.82 -0.71 13.42
CA TRP A 63 -2.37 -0.79 13.26
C TRP A 63 -2.02 -1.00 11.80
N THR A 64 -0.97 -0.34 11.34
CA THR A 64 -0.48 -0.43 9.97
C THR A 64 1.03 -0.57 9.91
N ILE A 65 1.53 -1.32 8.94
CA ILE A 65 2.95 -1.35 8.58
C ILE A 65 3.08 -1.62 7.08
N THR A 66 4.12 -1.06 6.47
CA THR A 66 4.55 -1.49 5.13
C THR A 66 5.93 -2.11 5.21
N LEU A 67 6.05 -3.39 4.87
CA LEU A 67 7.30 -4.14 4.96
C LEU A 67 7.46 -5.14 3.82
N GLN A 68 8.71 -5.57 3.58
CA GLN A 68 9.00 -6.70 2.72
C GLN A 68 8.76 -7.99 3.51
N LEU A 69 7.92 -8.87 2.98
CA LEU A 69 7.74 -10.24 3.46
C LEU A 69 8.39 -11.22 2.47
N THR A 70 9.08 -12.22 2.99
CA THR A 70 9.68 -13.29 2.19
C THR A 70 8.73 -14.47 2.07
N ALA A 71 8.87 -15.22 0.98
CA ALA A 71 8.25 -16.53 0.81
C ALA A 71 9.33 -17.52 0.37
N ALA A 72 9.92 -18.23 1.34
CA ALA A 72 10.81 -19.36 1.09
C ALA A 72 10.13 -20.64 1.56
N THR A 73 10.34 -21.75 0.86
CA THR A 73 9.85 -23.08 1.26
C THR A 73 10.27 -23.39 2.69
N GLY A 74 9.29 -23.56 3.59
CA GLY A 74 9.53 -23.86 5.01
C GLY A 74 9.85 -22.64 5.90
N SER A 75 9.81 -21.41 5.40
CA SER A 75 10.05 -20.19 6.17
C SER A 75 9.35 -18.99 5.54
N ASN A 76 8.05 -18.86 5.81
CA ASN A 76 7.22 -17.81 5.22
C ASN A 76 5.97 -17.52 6.07
N GLU A 77 6.10 -17.53 7.39
CA GLU A 77 4.97 -17.38 8.31
C GLU A 77 5.03 -16.09 9.12
N VAL A 78 3.87 -15.58 9.54
CA VAL A 78 3.74 -14.43 10.45
C VAL A 78 2.63 -14.59 11.49
N LYS A 79 2.70 -13.80 12.56
CA LYS A 79 1.65 -13.52 13.54
C LYS A 79 1.68 -12.03 13.92
N PHE A 80 0.61 -11.56 14.56
CA PHE A 80 0.59 -10.30 15.28
C PHE A 80 0.84 -10.54 16.77
N ARG A 81 1.62 -9.68 17.42
CA ARG A 81 1.98 -9.81 18.84
C ARG A 81 1.91 -8.47 19.54
N ALA A 82 1.25 -8.39 20.70
CA ALA A 82 1.18 -7.17 21.48
C ALA A 82 2.36 -7.07 22.46
N ASN A 83 2.78 -5.83 22.76
CA ASN A 83 3.70 -5.51 23.84
C ASN A 83 5.01 -6.32 23.83
N ASP A 84 5.44 -6.76 22.65
CA ASP A 84 6.59 -7.65 22.44
C ASP A 84 6.59 -8.92 23.32
N ALA A 85 5.40 -9.38 23.73
CA ALA A 85 5.19 -10.52 24.60
C ALA A 85 4.16 -11.49 24.01
N TRP A 86 4.37 -12.79 24.23
CA TRP A 86 3.47 -13.83 23.71
C TRP A 86 2.11 -13.87 24.41
N THR A 87 1.93 -13.16 25.53
CA THR A 87 0.67 -13.11 26.30
C THR A 87 -0.54 -12.77 25.44
N ILE A 88 -0.39 -11.85 24.48
CA ILE A 88 -1.45 -11.52 23.52
C ILE A 88 -0.86 -11.59 22.12
N ASN A 89 -1.35 -12.55 21.34
CA ASN A 89 -0.91 -12.76 19.97
C ASN A 89 -2.06 -13.29 19.13
N TRP A 90 -2.06 -12.94 17.85
CA TRP A 90 -3.13 -13.30 16.93
C TRP A 90 -2.56 -13.97 15.69
N GLY A 91 -3.22 -15.04 15.27
CA GLY A 91 -2.91 -15.77 14.05
C GLY A 91 -4.17 -16.37 13.44
N ALA A 92 -4.08 -16.74 12.17
CA ALA A 92 -5.13 -17.40 11.43
C ALA A 92 -4.55 -18.07 10.17
N ALA A 93 -5.23 -19.10 9.65
CA ALA A 93 -4.81 -19.76 8.42
C ALA A 93 -5.18 -18.96 7.14
N ALA A 94 -6.13 -18.03 7.25
CA ALA A 94 -6.63 -17.28 6.09
C ALA A 94 -5.64 -16.23 5.58
N PHE A 95 -5.54 -16.08 4.26
CA PHE A 95 -4.73 -15.07 3.60
C PHE A 95 -5.44 -14.67 2.28
N PRO A 96 -5.39 -13.41 1.83
CA PRO A 96 -4.65 -12.27 2.39
C PRO A 96 -5.40 -11.51 3.49
N SER A 97 -6.62 -11.90 3.84
CA SER A 97 -7.39 -11.26 4.90
C SER A 97 -8.11 -12.30 5.75
N GLY A 98 -8.48 -11.90 6.95
CA GLY A 98 -9.16 -12.77 7.90
C GLY A 98 -9.27 -12.12 9.26
N THR A 99 -9.59 -12.94 10.25
CA THR A 99 -9.66 -12.54 11.66
C THR A 99 -8.70 -13.39 12.46
N GLY A 100 -7.65 -12.77 12.98
CA GLY A 100 -6.69 -13.41 13.86
C GLY A 100 -7.34 -13.68 15.21
N VAL A 101 -7.14 -14.89 15.73
CA VAL A 101 -7.64 -15.29 17.05
C VAL A 101 -6.47 -15.45 18.02
N GLN A 102 -6.75 -15.26 19.31
CA GLN A 102 -5.76 -15.46 20.37
C GLN A 102 -5.14 -16.86 20.24
N ASP A 103 -3.81 -16.92 20.21
CA ASP A 103 -3.04 -18.16 20.06
C ASP A 103 -3.38 -18.98 18.79
N GLY A 104 -3.98 -18.34 17.78
CA GLY A 104 -4.33 -18.97 16.51
C GLY A 104 -3.12 -19.46 15.72
N PRO A 105 -3.34 -20.24 14.64
CA PRO A 105 -2.26 -20.76 13.81
C PRO A 105 -1.48 -19.62 13.13
N ASN A 106 -0.26 -19.89 12.68
CA ASN A 106 0.52 -18.90 11.93
C ASN A 106 -0.15 -18.57 10.58
N ILE A 107 0.00 -17.31 10.14
CA ILE A 107 -0.46 -16.85 8.83
C ILE A 107 0.66 -17.13 7.82
N VAL A 108 0.40 -17.99 6.85
CA VAL A 108 1.36 -18.33 5.79
C VAL A 108 1.34 -17.25 4.71
N ILE A 109 2.51 -16.76 4.31
CA ILE A 109 2.74 -15.79 3.22
C ILE A 109 3.07 -16.56 1.95
N PRO A 110 2.13 -16.75 1.01
CA PRO A 110 2.32 -17.62 -0.15
C PRO A 110 3.31 -17.04 -1.17
N THR A 111 3.43 -15.71 -1.24
CA THR A 111 4.23 -15.01 -2.25
C THR A 111 5.06 -13.92 -1.60
N ALA A 112 6.36 -13.89 -1.90
CA ALA A 112 7.26 -12.83 -1.44
C ALA A 112 6.82 -11.49 -2.05
N GLY A 113 6.87 -10.42 -1.27
CA GLY A 113 6.42 -9.12 -1.74
C GLY A 113 6.51 -8.05 -0.67
N ARG A 114 6.40 -6.79 -1.10
CA ARG A 114 6.22 -5.67 -0.18
C ARG A 114 4.72 -5.54 0.08
N TYR A 115 4.31 -5.59 1.35
CA TYR A 115 2.91 -5.57 1.76
C TYR A 115 2.61 -4.37 2.65
N LEU A 116 1.45 -3.76 2.42
CA LEU A 116 0.74 -2.94 3.40
C LEU A 116 -0.10 -3.91 4.24
N VAL A 117 0.25 -4.02 5.51
CA VAL A 117 -0.46 -4.86 6.48
C VAL A 117 -1.28 -3.96 7.37
N ARG A 118 -2.58 -4.27 7.49
CA ARG A 118 -3.49 -3.63 8.43
C ARG A 118 -4.00 -4.67 9.43
N PHE A 119 -4.12 -4.28 10.70
CA PHE A 119 -4.62 -5.13 11.77
C PHE A 119 -5.43 -4.31 12.78
N ASN A 120 -6.56 -4.84 13.23
CA ASN A 120 -7.34 -4.27 14.32
C ASN A 120 -7.19 -5.13 15.58
N SER A 121 -6.59 -4.60 16.64
CA SER A 121 -6.29 -5.35 17.87
C SER A 121 -7.52 -5.66 18.75
N GLN A 122 -8.66 -5.04 18.47
CA GLN A 122 -9.91 -5.29 19.20
C GLN A 122 -10.74 -6.40 18.54
N THR A 123 -10.81 -6.41 17.21
CA THR A 123 -11.62 -7.38 16.44
C THR A 123 -10.80 -8.56 15.91
N GLY A 124 -9.48 -8.41 15.83
CA GLY A 124 -8.58 -9.37 15.19
C GLY A 124 -8.54 -9.27 13.67
N ALA A 125 -9.36 -8.41 13.05
CA ALA A 125 -9.42 -8.29 11.59
C ALA A 125 -8.09 -7.82 10.99
N TYR A 126 -7.62 -8.48 9.93
CA TYR A 126 -6.40 -8.09 9.22
C TYR A 126 -6.54 -8.17 7.70
N SER A 127 -5.62 -7.49 7.02
CA SER A 127 -5.43 -7.61 5.57
C SER A 127 -3.96 -7.39 5.18
N PHE A 128 -3.53 -8.11 4.16
CA PHE A 128 -2.24 -8.00 3.49
C PHE A 128 -2.47 -7.55 2.06
N SER A 129 -2.20 -6.29 1.75
CA SER A 129 -2.28 -5.77 0.38
C SER A 129 -0.88 -5.66 -0.18
N ILE A 130 -0.61 -6.28 -1.32
CA ILE A 130 0.67 -6.06 -2.01
C ILE A 130 0.78 -4.56 -2.30
N VAL A 131 1.79 -3.94 -1.70
CA VAL A 131 2.34 -2.70 -2.22
C VAL A 131 3.24 -3.16 -3.33
N THR A 132 2.70 -3.20 -4.54
CA THR A 132 3.57 -3.08 -5.70
C THR A 132 4.36 -1.82 -5.37
N ALA A 133 5.70 -1.91 -5.30
CA ALA A 133 6.50 -0.74 -5.59
C ALA A 133 5.79 -0.17 -6.79
N ALA A 134 5.19 1.01 -6.62
CA ALA A 134 4.41 1.53 -7.68
C ALA A 134 5.37 1.43 -8.88
N LYS A 135 5.02 0.63 -9.90
CA LYS A 135 5.14 1.20 -11.23
C LYS A 135 4.39 2.49 -11.00
N THR A 136 5.17 3.54 -10.77
CA THR A 136 4.75 4.81 -10.19
C THR A 136 3.32 4.95 -10.61
N SER A 137 2.35 4.87 -9.69
CA SER A 137 1.00 5.25 -10.03
C SER A 137 1.17 6.75 -10.23
N ASN A 138 1.65 7.07 -11.42
CA ASN A 138 1.64 8.34 -12.09
C ASN A 138 0.16 8.58 -12.36
N ASP A 139 -0.60 8.72 -11.28
CA ASP A 139 -1.62 9.73 -11.17
C ASP A 139 -0.97 11.13 -11.07
N PHE A 140 0.20 11.31 -11.69
CA PHE A 140 0.40 12.45 -12.55
C PHE A 140 -0.33 12.16 -13.87
N VAL A 141 -1.58 12.58 -13.90
CA VAL A 141 -2.15 13.13 -15.13
C VAL A 141 -1.10 14.09 -15.71
N LEU A 142 -0.57 13.74 -16.90
CA LEU A 142 0.39 14.46 -17.76
C LEU A 142 1.88 14.40 -17.37
N ARG A 143 2.67 13.72 -18.21
CA ARG A 143 4.13 13.96 -18.37
C ARG A 143 4.53 14.26 -19.81
N MET A 144 3.61 14.84 -20.58
CA MET A 144 3.93 15.54 -21.82
C MET A 144 2.88 16.64 -22.00
N ALA A 145 3.25 17.85 -21.63
CA ALA A 145 2.48 19.05 -21.88
C ALA A 145 2.97 19.73 -23.16
N LEU A 146 2.04 20.31 -23.90
CA LEU A 146 2.28 21.09 -25.10
C LEU A 146 1.75 22.49 -24.87
N ALA A 147 2.61 23.49 -24.89
CA ALA A 147 2.22 24.87 -24.69
C ALA A 147 2.89 25.81 -25.70
N PRO A 148 2.17 26.75 -26.34
CA PRO A 148 0.71 26.89 -26.31
C PRO A 148 0.01 25.73 -27.04
N ASN A 149 -1.29 25.55 -26.78
CA ASN A 149 -2.18 24.67 -27.54
C ASN A 149 -3.61 25.24 -27.43
N PRO A 150 -4.22 25.77 -28.51
CA PRO A 150 -3.74 25.80 -29.90
C PRO A 150 -2.45 26.60 -30.13
N ALA A 151 -1.74 26.33 -31.23
CA ALA A 151 -0.45 26.95 -31.55
C ALA A 151 -0.29 27.28 -33.04
N SER A 152 0.26 28.46 -33.33
CA SER A 152 0.54 28.94 -34.70
C SER A 152 2.04 29.03 -35.04
N GLY A 153 2.91 28.70 -34.09
CA GLY A 153 4.36 28.85 -34.21
C GLY A 153 5.13 27.72 -33.55
N ASN A 154 5.79 28.01 -32.43
CA ASN A 154 6.57 27.02 -31.70
C ASN A 154 5.77 26.52 -30.50
N VAL A 155 5.94 25.23 -30.19
CA VAL A 155 5.33 24.54 -29.05
C VAL A 155 6.43 24.03 -28.13
N SER A 156 6.31 24.37 -26.85
CA SER A 156 7.08 23.80 -25.77
C SER A 156 6.55 22.41 -25.44
N VAL A 157 7.39 21.39 -25.60
CA VAL A 157 7.13 19.99 -25.23
C VAL A 157 7.80 19.72 -23.89
N VAL A 158 7.01 19.65 -22.83
CA VAL A 158 7.51 19.47 -21.44
C VAL A 158 7.16 18.07 -20.94
N TYR A 159 8.15 17.28 -20.55
CA TYR A 159 7.95 15.90 -20.11
C TYR A 159 8.91 15.46 -19.01
N ASP A 160 8.54 14.44 -18.23
CA ASP A 160 9.41 13.90 -17.19
C ASP A 160 9.97 12.52 -17.56
N LEU A 161 11.28 12.37 -17.44
CA LEU A 161 11.96 11.08 -17.57
C LEU A 161 12.18 10.45 -16.19
N ALA A 162 11.71 9.22 -16.00
CA ALA A 162 11.91 8.48 -14.75
C ALA A 162 13.36 7.97 -14.57
N LYS A 163 14.12 7.89 -15.66
CA LYS A 163 15.54 7.58 -15.70
C LYS A 163 16.17 8.25 -16.93
N ALA A 164 17.49 8.37 -16.95
CA ALA A 164 18.18 8.89 -18.13
C ALA A 164 17.88 8.02 -19.36
N ALA A 165 17.52 8.64 -20.48
CA ALA A 165 17.08 7.96 -21.69
C ALA A 165 17.27 8.82 -22.94
N THR A 166 17.30 8.18 -24.12
CA THR A 166 17.15 8.88 -25.40
C THR A 166 15.68 9.18 -25.65
N ALA A 167 15.33 10.46 -25.76
CA ALA A 167 13.98 10.92 -26.07
C ALA A 167 13.88 11.32 -27.55
N THR A 168 12.84 10.82 -28.22
CA THR A 168 12.48 11.19 -29.60
C THR A 168 11.08 11.78 -29.61
N VAL A 169 10.93 12.98 -30.16
CA VAL A 169 9.62 13.62 -30.35
C VAL A 169 9.22 13.56 -31.81
N LYS A 170 8.04 13.04 -32.09
CA LYS A 170 7.43 12.96 -33.43
C LYS A 170 6.10 13.70 -33.44
N VAL A 171 5.73 14.26 -34.58
CA VAL A 171 4.40 14.79 -34.87
C VAL A 171 3.79 13.91 -35.94
N LEU A 172 2.58 13.43 -35.70
CA LEU A 172 1.84 12.52 -36.56
C LEU A 172 0.52 13.18 -36.98
N ASN A 173 0.09 12.93 -38.20
CA ASN A 173 -1.30 13.22 -38.59
C ASN A 173 -2.26 12.17 -37.98
N LEU A 174 -3.58 12.38 -38.16
CA LEU A 174 -4.60 11.46 -37.62
C LEU A 174 -4.58 10.05 -38.25
N VAL A 175 -3.88 9.87 -39.36
CA VAL A 175 -3.69 8.55 -40.01
C VAL A 175 -2.40 7.86 -39.48
N GLY A 176 -1.68 8.50 -38.56
CA GLY A 176 -0.47 7.97 -37.94
C GLY A 176 0.82 8.15 -38.77
N GLN A 177 0.78 8.94 -39.84
CA GLN A 177 1.99 9.26 -40.61
C GLN A 177 2.79 10.35 -39.88
N THR A 178 4.09 10.12 -39.68
CA THR A 178 5.00 11.12 -39.14
C THR A 178 5.16 12.29 -40.12
N VAL A 179 4.73 13.48 -39.72
CA VAL A 179 4.87 14.73 -40.48
C VAL A 179 6.05 15.58 -40.02
N ARG A 180 6.56 15.33 -38.80
CA ARG A 180 7.76 15.97 -38.26
C ARG A 180 8.42 15.08 -37.20
N GLN A 181 9.74 15.17 -37.08
CA GLN A 181 10.49 14.49 -36.03
C GLN A 181 11.67 15.37 -35.60
N LEU A 182 11.84 15.54 -34.29
CA LEU A 182 13.03 16.16 -33.71
C LEU A 182 14.17 15.14 -33.65
N ALA A 183 15.41 15.62 -33.68
CA ALA A 183 16.58 14.75 -33.51
C ALA A 183 16.49 14.03 -32.15
N PRO A 184 16.79 12.71 -32.06
CA PRO A 184 16.85 12.02 -30.78
C PRO A 184 17.91 12.65 -29.86
N VAL A 185 17.55 12.92 -28.60
CA VAL A 185 18.46 13.54 -27.62
C VAL A 185 18.55 12.66 -26.37
N GLN A 186 19.77 12.40 -25.91
CA GLN A 186 20.02 11.76 -24.62
C GLN A 186 19.81 12.76 -23.50
N GLN A 187 18.95 12.44 -22.53
CA GLN A 187 18.60 13.33 -21.43
C GLN A 187 18.67 12.63 -20.07
N SER A 188 18.91 13.42 -19.03
CA SER A 188 18.92 12.97 -17.65
C SER A 188 17.51 12.70 -17.12
N VAL A 189 17.44 12.01 -15.99
CA VAL A 189 16.23 11.87 -15.19
C VAL A 189 15.69 13.24 -14.76
N GLY A 190 14.37 13.37 -14.66
CA GLY A 190 13.67 14.61 -14.27
C GLY A 190 12.92 15.28 -15.41
N SER A 191 12.44 16.50 -15.17
CA SER A 191 11.69 17.30 -16.14
C SER A 191 12.60 17.82 -17.26
N GLN A 192 12.14 17.67 -18.48
CA GLN A 192 12.82 18.02 -19.72
C GLN A 192 11.92 18.90 -20.57
N HIS A 193 12.56 19.70 -21.42
CA HIS A 193 11.90 20.60 -22.35
C HIS A 193 12.53 20.48 -23.74
N GLN A 194 11.70 20.36 -24.76
CA GLN A 194 12.10 20.51 -26.16
C GLN A 194 11.19 21.50 -26.87
N GLU A 195 11.75 22.29 -27.76
CA GLU A 195 10.98 23.20 -28.61
C GLU A 195 10.65 22.51 -29.94
N LEU A 196 9.36 22.52 -30.28
CA LEU A 196 8.82 21.96 -31.51
C LEU A 196 8.29 23.09 -32.38
N ALA A 197 8.99 23.39 -33.47
CA ALA A 197 8.51 24.36 -34.45
C ALA A 197 7.46 23.72 -35.36
N LEU A 198 6.39 24.46 -35.68
CA LEU A 198 5.25 23.99 -36.50
C LEU A 198 5.23 24.55 -37.93
N GLN A 199 6.22 25.35 -38.31
CA GLN A 199 6.29 25.98 -39.63
C GLN A 199 6.18 24.94 -40.76
N GLY A 200 5.27 25.18 -41.70
CA GLY A 200 4.99 24.28 -42.82
C GLY A 200 4.03 23.13 -42.52
N LEU A 201 3.50 23.03 -41.30
CA LEU A 201 2.33 22.18 -41.02
C LEU A 201 1.05 22.95 -41.37
N ALA A 202 0.07 22.27 -41.95
CA ALA A 202 -1.24 22.85 -42.20
C ALA A 202 -2.01 23.01 -40.87
N ALA A 203 -2.95 23.95 -40.83
CA ALA A 203 -3.87 24.04 -39.69
C ALA A 203 -4.67 22.75 -39.54
N GLY A 204 -4.80 22.25 -38.31
CA GLY A 204 -5.47 20.98 -38.03
C GLY A 204 -5.05 20.31 -36.73
N ILE A 205 -5.55 19.09 -36.54
CA ILE A 205 -5.28 18.28 -35.35
C ILE A 205 -4.15 17.29 -35.65
N TYR A 206 -3.17 17.28 -34.77
CA TYR A 206 -2.02 16.38 -34.81
C TYR A 206 -1.88 15.62 -33.49
N LEU A 207 -1.11 14.54 -33.54
CA LEU A 207 -0.64 13.82 -32.37
C LEU A 207 0.86 14.06 -32.22
N VAL A 208 1.30 14.57 -31.08
CA VAL A 208 2.71 14.61 -30.72
C VAL A 208 3.01 13.36 -29.91
N GLN A 209 4.02 12.60 -30.32
CA GLN A 209 4.47 11.38 -29.67
C GLN A 209 5.87 11.58 -29.11
N LEU A 210 6.03 11.34 -27.80
CA LEU A 210 7.32 11.18 -27.15
C LEU A 210 7.63 9.69 -27.04
N GLN A 211 8.78 9.27 -27.55
CA GLN A 211 9.25 7.90 -27.51
C GLN A 211 10.62 7.80 -26.83
N THR A 212 10.75 6.85 -25.92
CA THR A 212 12.00 6.38 -25.32
C THR A 212 12.13 4.87 -25.53
N ALA A 213 13.19 4.24 -25.03
CA ALA A 213 13.37 2.78 -25.12
C ALA A 213 12.21 1.99 -24.48
N ASP A 214 11.63 2.51 -23.39
CA ASP A 214 10.66 1.76 -22.58
C ASP A 214 9.24 2.31 -22.65
N GLN A 215 9.06 3.53 -23.16
CA GLN A 215 7.81 4.27 -23.05
C GLN A 215 7.49 5.02 -24.35
N VAL A 216 6.22 5.03 -24.70
CA VAL A 216 5.63 5.89 -25.73
C VAL A 216 4.48 6.66 -25.10
N GLN A 217 4.51 7.98 -25.19
CA GLN A 217 3.43 8.85 -24.77
C GLN A 217 2.95 9.68 -25.95
N THR A 218 1.64 9.98 -26.01
CA THR A 218 1.06 10.75 -27.10
C THR A 218 0.08 11.78 -26.55
N THR A 219 0.16 13.02 -27.07
CA THR A 219 -0.71 14.14 -26.70
C THR A 219 -1.24 14.81 -27.96
N ARG A 220 -2.49 15.27 -27.94
CA ARG A 220 -3.10 16.03 -29.04
C ARG A 220 -2.55 17.44 -29.12
N LEU A 221 -2.24 17.90 -30.32
CA LEU A 221 -1.87 19.28 -30.63
C LEU A 221 -2.86 19.86 -31.65
N VAL A 222 -3.30 21.09 -31.44
CA VAL A 222 -4.08 21.86 -32.42
C VAL A 222 -3.14 22.91 -33.02
N VAL A 223 -3.00 22.89 -34.35
CA VAL A 223 -2.21 23.85 -35.13
C VAL A 223 -3.16 24.82 -35.82
N GLU A 224 -2.88 26.12 -35.71
CA GLU A 224 -3.66 27.23 -36.30
C GLU A 224 -2.84 28.04 -37.31
#